data_AF-A0A0C9V6D9-F1
#
_entry.id   AF-A0A0C9V6D9-F1
#
_cell.length_a   1.000
_cell.length_b   1.000
_cell.length_c   1.000
_cell.angle_alpha   90.00
_cell.angle_beta   90.00
_cell.angle_gamma   90.00
#
_symmetry.space_group_name_H-M   'P 1'
#
loop_
_entity.id
_entity.type
_entity.pdbx_description
1 polymer ?
#
loop_
_entity_poly.entity_id
_entity_poly.type
_entity_poly.pdbx_seq_one_letter_code
_entity_poly.pdbx_strand_id
1 'polypeptide(L)'
;MSSLKFQHTHRAAGDVNEIEVIANTEKAAEGTADSNPIILPGITVVDFGYLMDILYNGQFKAPPYPLGQLIAVLSLGARFDMTKAKDWAVYHLNTRIDVHPAQMLELAQSYNVNKWVEPAFRCLIQHRLSSLDTTNTMRLGLRRFAGLAKLRELIFNTRLSLAFSGNQFIANNTLCHDSNQCRRNWETIY
;
A
#
# COMPACT_ATOMS: atom_id res chain seq x y z
N MET A 1 96.07 -43.22 2.62
CA MET A 1 96.07 -42.71 4.01
C MET A 1 94.69 -42.14 4.31
N SER A 2 94.04 -42.68 5.36
CA SER A 2 92.88 -42.18 6.15
C SER A 2 91.55 -41.88 5.42
N SER A 3 90.53 -42.73 5.58
CA SER A 3 89.46 -42.76 6.62
C SER A 3 88.39 -41.66 6.44
N LEU A 4 87.20 -41.98 5.91
CA LEU A 4 85.98 -42.53 6.56
C LEU A 4 85.14 -41.51 7.36
N LYS A 5 83.90 -41.27 6.88
CA LYS A 5 82.60 -41.12 7.59
C LYS A 5 81.48 -41.03 6.51
N PHE A 6 80.64 -42.05 6.28
CA PHE A 6 79.31 -42.32 6.90
C PHE A 6 78.37 -41.09 6.84
N GLN A 7 77.15 -41.04 6.25
CA GLN A 7 76.06 -42.02 6.05
C GLN A 7 75.14 -41.67 4.85
N HIS A 8 74.63 -42.73 4.18
CA HIS A 8 73.33 -42.99 3.52
C HIS A 8 72.32 -41.82 3.28
N THR A 9 71.97 -41.45 2.03
CA THR A 9 70.88 -41.96 1.12
C THR A 9 69.46 -41.86 1.71
N HIS A 10 68.38 -41.32 1.11
CA HIS A 10 67.89 -41.16 -0.27
C HIS A 10 66.73 -40.13 -0.25
N ARG A 11 66.49 -39.32 -1.30
CA ARG A 11 65.13 -39.10 -1.86
C ARG A 11 65.15 -38.47 -3.25
N ALA A 12 64.28 -38.98 -4.11
CA ALA A 12 64.15 -38.72 -5.53
C ALA A 12 63.25 -37.51 -5.88
N ALA A 13 63.50 -37.01 -7.09
CA ALA A 13 62.60 -36.48 -8.13
C ALA A 13 61.15 -36.04 -7.80
N GLY A 14 60.76 -34.92 -8.44
CA GLY A 14 59.48 -34.86 -9.16
C GLY A 14 58.45 -33.85 -8.66
N ASP A 15 58.39 -32.73 -9.37
CA ASP A 15 57.19 -32.19 -10.05
C ASP A 15 56.02 -31.56 -9.27
N VAL A 16 55.34 -30.73 -10.05
CA VAL A 16 53.93 -30.29 -10.02
C VAL A 16 53.66 -28.88 -9.52
N ASN A 17 53.46 -28.00 -10.52
CA ASN A 17 52.74 -26.73 -10.45
C ASN A 17 51.42 -26.89 -9.68
N GLU A 18 51.30 -26.15 -8.60
CA GLU A 18 50.08 -25.98 -7.82
C GLU A 18 49.13 -25.07 -8.60
N ILE A 19 48.24 -25.67 -9.40
CA ILE A 19 47.10 -24.98 -10.01
C ILE A 19 46.02 -24.93 -8.94
N GLU A 20 45.80 -23.75 -8.36
CA GLU A 20 44.61 -23.46 -7.54
C GLU A 20 43.35 -23.66 -8.39
N VAL A 21 42.66 -24.78 -8.16
CA VAL A 21 41.34 -25.05 -8.71
C VAL A 21 40.35 -24.21 -7.92
N ILE A 22 39.95 -23.06 -8.48
CA ILE A 22 38.80 -22.30 -8.01
C ILE A 22 37.57 -23.15 -8.31
N ALA A 23 37.12 -23.91 -7.32
CA ALA A 23 35.87 -24.67 -7.40
C ALA A 23 34.72 -23.66 -7.49
N ASN A 24 34.25 -23.40 -8.72
CA ASN A 24 32.94 -22.81 -8.96
C ASN A 24 31.89 -23.83 -8.48
N THR A 25 31.55 -23.81 -7.20
CA THR A 25 30.34 -24.47 -6.72
C THR A 25 29.16 -23.72 -7.33
N GLU A 26 28.61 -24.27 -8.42
CA GLU A 26 27.32 -23.85 -8.95
C GLU A 26 26.30 -23.92 -7.82
N LYS A 27 25.91 -22.74 -7.33
CA LYS A 27 24.91 -22.63 -6.27
C LYS A 27 23.62 -23.20 -6.85
N ALA A 28 23.11 -24.28 -6.24
CA ALA A 28 21.88 -24.94 -6.70
C ALA A 28 20.77 -23.90 -6.91
N ALA A 29 19.97 -24.08 -7.96
CA ALA A 29 18.87 -23.19 -8.27
C ALA A 29 17.91 -23.11 -7.06
N GLU A 30 17.41 -21.91 -6.77
CA GLU A 30 16.48 -21.68 -5.67
C GLU A 30 15.18 -22.49 -5.88
N GLY A 31 14.64 -23.06 -4.81
CA GLY A 31 13.39 -23.81 -4.83
C GLY A 31 13.51 -25.27 -5.27
N THR A 32 14.72 -25.81 -5.42
CA THR A 32 14.92 -27.21 -5.84
C THR A 32 14.94 -28.22 -4.69
N ALA A 33 15.09 -27.77 -3.45
CA ALA A 33 15.12 -28.61 -2.25
C ALA A 33 14.71 -27.83 -1.01
N ASP A 34 14.28 -28.52 0.05
CA ASP A 34 13.93 -27.90 1.34
C ASP A 34 15.13 -27.18 1.99
N SER A 35 16.35 -27.64 1.72
CA SER A 35 17.59 -26.99 2.15
C SER A 35 17.93 -25.72 1.34
N ASN A 36 17.23 -25.48 0.22
CA ASN A 36 17.39 -24.30 -0.63
C ASN A 36 16.01 -23.79 -1.14
N PRO A 37 15.13 -23.34 -0.23
CA PRO A 37 13.76 -22.97 -0.58
C PRO A 37 13.69 -21.62 -1.31
N ILE A 38 12.53 -21.33 -1.91
CA ILE A 38 12.24 -19.99 -2.42
C ILE A 38 11.98 -19.04 -1.25
N ILE A 39 12.82 -18.02 -1.12
CA ILE A 39 12.69 -16.99 -0.10
C ILE A 39 11.80 -15.87 -0.62
N LEU A 40 10.72 -15.58 0.11
CA LEU A 40 9.77 -14.53 -0.20
C LEU A 40 9.99 -13.31 0.72
N PRO A 41 10.91 -12.39 0.39
CA PRO A 41 11.26 -11.30 1.29
C PRO A 41 10.09 -10.34 1.50
N GLY A 42 9.88 -9.92 2.75
CA GLY A 42 8.83 -8.98 3.13
C GLY A 42 7.41 -9.54 3.06
N ILE A 43 7.26 -10.87 3.01
CA ILE A 43 5.96 -11.54 3.08
C ILE A 43 5.92 -12.33 4.38
N THR A 44 4.90 -12.09 5.21
CA THR A 44 4.72 -12.87 6.43
C THR A 44 4.07 -14.21 6.12
N VAL A 45 4.33 -15.21 6.97
CA VAL A 45 3.68 -16.54 6.86
C VAL A 45 2.15 -16.40 6.90
N VAL A 46 1.64 -15.47 7.70
CA VAL A 46 0.20 -15.20 7.82
C VAL A 46 -0.37 -14.64 6.52
N ASP A 47 0.27 -13.63 5.94
CA ASP A 47 -0.18 -13.03 4.67
C ASP A 47 -0.15 -14.04 3.52
N PHE A 48 0.91 -14.83 3.44
CA PHE A 48 1.01 -15.89 2.43
C PHE A 48 -0.05 -16.98 2.65
N GLY A 49 -0.30 -17.35 3.90
CA GLY A 49 -1.36 -18.29 4.28
C GLY A 49 -2.74 -17.81 3.83
N TYR A 50 -3.03 -16.50 3.95
CA TYR A 50 -4.28 -15.91 3.44
C TYR A 50 -4.42 -16.04 1.93
N LEU A 51 -3.34 -15.85 1.17
CA LEU A 51 -3.35 -16.05 -0.28
C LEU A 51 -3.59 -17.53 -0.61
N MET A 52 -2.88 -18.45 0.05
CA MET A 52 -3.04 -19.90 -0.18
C MET A 52 -4.47 -20.36 0.14
N ASP A 53 -5.05 -19.86 1.22
CA ASP A 53 -6.43 -20.19 1.60
C ASP A 53 -7.43 -19.79 0.50
N ILE A 54 -7.20 -18.69 -0.21
CA ILE A 54 -8.07 -18.31 -1.32
C ILE A 54 -7.82 -19.16 -2.55
N LEU A 55 -6.56 -19.40 -2.91
CA LEU A 55 -6.21 -20.19 -4.10
C LEU A 55 -6.74 -21.62 -4.02
N TYR A 56 -6.69 -22.23 -2.83
CA TYR A 56 -7.08 -23.63 -2.64
C TYR A 56 -8.49 -23.78 -2.06
N ASN A 57 -8.93 -22.87 -1.18
CA ASN A 57 -10.18 -23.00 -0.43
C ASN A 57 -11.18 -21.86 -0.65
N GLY A 58 -10.86 -20.85 -1.47
CA GLY A 58 -11.58 -19.56 -1.52
C GLY A 58 -13.06 -19.62 -1.90
N GLN A 59 -13.51 -20.73 -2.48
CA GLN A 59 -14.91 -21.00 -2.84
C GLN A 59 -15.73 -21.64 -1.72
N PHE A 60 -15.09 -22.06 -0.61
CA PHE A 60 -15.74 -22.81 0.46
C PHE A 60 -15.99 -22.00 1.74
N LYS A 61 -15.42 -20.81 1.88
CA LYS A 61 -15.66 -19.93 3.03
C LYS A 61 -16.60 -18.80 2.64
N ALA A 62 -17.71 -18.68 3.36
CA ALA A 62 -18.63 -17.56 3.19
C ALA A 62 -18.08 -16.29 3.89
N PRO A 63 -18.41 -15.08 3.39
CA PRO A 63 -18.09 -13.83 4.07
C PRO A 63 -18.79 -13.70 5.44
N PRO A 64 -18.32 -12.82 6.34
CA PRO A 64 -17.32 -11.77 6.13
C PRO A 64 -15.87 -12.26 6.28
N TYR A 65 -14.98 -11.72 5.45
CA TYR A 65 -13.55 -11.95 5.57
C TYR A 65 -12.89 -10.90 6.47
N PRO A 66 -11.89 -11.28 7.30
CA PRO A 66 -11.10 -10.33 8.06
C PRO A 66 -10.44 -9.26 7.18
N LEU A 67 -10.37 -8.01 7.64
CA LEU A 67 -9.70 -6.93 6.91
C LEU A 67 -8.26 -7.28 6.54
N GLY A 68 -7.52 -7.88 7.49
CA GLY A 68 -6.14 -8.30 7.28
C GLY A 68 -6.00 -9.26 6.10
N GLN A 69 -6.92 -10.23 5.98
CA GLN A 69 -6.95 -11.15 4.85
C GLN A 69 -7.17 -10.41 3.53
N LEU A 70 -8.14 -9.49 3.46
CA LEU A 70 -8.42 -8.73 2.25
C LEU A 70 -7.21 -7.87 1.82
N ILE A 71 -6.55 -7.20 2.76
CA ILE A 71 -5.36 -6.38 2.48
C ILE A 71 -4.18 -7.24 2.05
N ALA A 72 -3.94 -8.37 2.71
CA ALA A 72 -2.86 -9.29 2.36
C ALA A 72 -3.04 -9.83 0.94
N VAL A 73 -4.26 -10.23 0.59
CA VAL A 73 -4.59 -10.77 -0.74
C VAL A 73 -4.51 -9.69 -1.81
N LEU A 74 -4.95 -8.46 -1.51
CA LEU A 74 -4.76 -7.32 -2.41
C LEU A 74 -3.27 -7.06 -2.67
N SER A 75 -2.46 -7.06 -1.62
CA SER A 75 -1.02 -6.82 -1.68
C SER A 75 -0.29 -7.89 -2.50
N LEU A 76 -0.47 -9.15 -2.13
CA LEU A 76 0.19 -10.27 -2.80
C LEU A 76 -0.35 -10.49 -4.20
N GLY A 77 -1.66 -10.28 -4.42
CA GLY A 77 -2.26 -10.34 -5.74
C GLY A 77 -1.69 -9.29 -6.68
N ALA A 78 -1.44 -8.07 -6.20
CA ALA A 78 -0.73 -7.06 -6.98
C ALA A 78 0.75 -7.40 -7.19
N ARG A 79 1.44 -7.92 -6.17
CA ARG A 79 2.87 -8.26 -6.22
C ARG A 79 3.20 -9.40 -7.18
N PHE A 80 2.34 -10.42 -7.25
CA PHE A 80 2.53 -11.59 -8.10
C PHE A 80 1.69 -11.54 -9.40
N ASP A 81 1.16 -10.38 -9.75
CA ASP A 81 0.33 -10.16 -10.94
C ASP A 81 -0.87 -11.12 -11.07
N MET A 82 -1.47 -11.46 -9.93
CA MET A 82 -2.66 -12.31 -9.84
C MET A 82 -3.92 -11.43 -9.87
N THR A 83 -4.32 -11.00 -11.07
CA THR A 83 -5.46 -10.08 -11.28
C THR A 83 -6.75 -10.56 -10.61
N LYS A 84 -7.05 -11.87 -10.67
CA LYS A 84 -8.26 -12.43 -10.03
C LYS A 84 -8.25 -12.29 -8.50
N ALA A 85 -7.09 -12.50 -7.85
CA ALA A 85 -6.96 -12.34 -6.41
C ALA A 85 -7.08 -10.87 -6.00
N LYS A 86 -6.45 -9.98 -6.79
CA LYS A 86 -6.57 -8.53 -6.63
C LYS A 86 -8.02 -8.07 -6.76
N ASP A 87 -8.72 -8.48 -7.81
CA ASP A 87 -10.12 -8.09 -8.07
C ASP A 87 -11.06 -8.64 -7.00
N TRP A 88 -10.84 -9.87 -6.54
CA TRP A 88 -11.57 -10.47 -5.42
C TRP A 88 -11.42 -9.63 -4.14
N ALA A 89 -10.20 -9.23 -3.81
CA ALA A 89 -9.95 -8.41 -2.63
C ALA A 89 -10.58 -7.02 -2.76
N VAL A 90 -10.47 -6.40 -3.94
CA VAL A 90 -11.11 -5.12 -4.26
C VAL A 90 -12.63 -5.22 -4.12
N TYR A 91 -13.24 -6.29 -4.62
CA TYR A 91 -14.68 -6.52 -4.53
C TYR A 91 -15.14 -6.54 -3.07
N HIS A 92 -14.52 -7.36 -2.23
CA HIS A 92 -14.89 -7.46 -0.82
C HIS A 92 -14.52 -6.21 0.00
N LEU A 93 -13.47 -5.48 -0.37
CA LEU A 93 -13.17 -4.19 0.25
C LEU A 93 -14.23 -3.12 -0.05
N ASN A 94 -14.85 -3.14 -1.25
CA ASN A 94 -15.94 -2.22 -1.57
C ASN A 94 -17.20 -2.43 -0.72
N THR A 95 -17.42 -3.64 -0.22
CA THR A 95 -18.60 -3.94 0.59
C THR A 95 -18.40 -3.58 2.06
N ARG A 96 -17.20 -3.11 2.45
CA ARG A 96 -16.88 -2.79 3.84
C ARG A 96 -17.18 -1.34 4.16
N ILE A 97 -17.83 -1.12 5.30
CA ILE A 97 -18.11 0.21 5.84
C ILE A 97 -17.13 0.64 6.93
N ASP A 98 -16.34 -0.30 7.45
CA ASP A 98 -15.43 -0.11 8.59
C ASP A 98 -13.98 0.18 8.15
N VAL A 99 -13.71 0.32 6.85
CA VAL A 99 -12.40 0.79 6.37
C VAL A 99 -12.36 2.32 6.43
N HIS A 100 -11.43 2.87 7.20
CA HIS A 100 -11.29 4.32 7.30
C HIS A 100 -10.92 4.93 5.93
N PRO A 101 -11.47 6.09 5.53
CA PRO A 101 -11.18 6.72 4.24
C PRO A 101 -9.69 6.98 3.97
N ALA A 102 -8.90 7.31 5.01
CA ALA A 102 -7.45 7.48 4.86
C ALA A 102 -6.74 6.16 4.48
N GLN A 103 -7.17 5.05 5.06
CA GLN A 103 -6.67 3.72 4.71
C GLN A 103 -7.13 3.32 3.30
N MET A 104 -8.38 3.62 2.92
CA MET A 104 -8.82 3.40 1.54
C MET A 104 -7.98 4.17 0.52
N LEU A 105 -7.62 5.41 0.83
CA LEU A 105 -6.79 6.23 -0.04
C LEU A 105 -5.35 5.69 -0.15
N GLU A 106 -4.79 5.23 0.96
CA GLU A 106 -3.48 4.57 0.99
C GLU A 106 -3.47 3.30 0.12
N LEU A 107 -4.47 2.42 0.29
CA LEU A 107 -4.60 1.19 -0.49
C LEU A 107 -4.84 1.49 -1.98
N ALA A 108 -5.68 2.49 -2.28
CA ALA A 108 -5.97 2.91 -3.64
C ALA A 108 -4.71 3.27 -4.41
N GLN A 109 -3.80 4.03 -3.78
CA GLN A 109 -2.56 4.45 -4.42
C GLN A 109 -1.52 3.33 -4.45
N SER A 110 -1.41 2.55 -3.38
CA SER A 110 -0.43 1.46 -3.31
C SER A 110 -0.69 0.37 -4.35
N TYR A 111 -1.97 0.14 -4.70
CA TYR A 111 -2.38 -0.95 -5.58
C TYR A 111 -3.11 -0.50 -6.84
N ASN A 112 -3.04 0.79 -7.20
CA ASN A 112 -3.65 1.38 -8.39
C ASN A 112 -5.17 1.13 -8.52
N VAL A 113 -5.93 1.32 -7.44
CA VAL A 113 -7.39 1.20 -7.40
C VAL A 113 -8.04 2.59 -7.44
N ASN A 114 -7.94 3.25 -8.60
CA ASN A 114 -8.30 4.67 -8.78
C ASN A 114 -9.75 5.01 -8.38
N LYS A 115 -10.69 4.07 -8.54
CA LYS A 115 -12.11 4.26 -8.19
C LYS A 115 -12.35 4.58 -6.70
N TRP A 116 -11.37 4.31 -5.83
CA TRP A 116 -11.47 4.59 -4.39
C TRP A 116 -11.01 5.99 -4.00
N VAL A 117 -10.26 6.67 -4.87
CA VAL A 117 -9.62 7.94 -4.55
C VAL A 117 -10.67 9.02 -4.30
N GLU A 118 -11.58 9.25 -5.25
CA GLU A 118 -12.59 10.31 -5.13
C GLU A 118 -13.54 10.09 -3.94
N PRO A 119 -14.13 8.89 -3.72
CA PRO A 119 -15.02 8.67 -2.58
C PRO A 119 -14.31 8.84 -1.24
N ALA A 120 -13.06 8.36 -1.12
CA ALA A 120 -12.27 8.52 0.09
C ALA A 120 -11.98 9.99 0.38
N PHE A 121 -11.57 10.77 -0.63
CA PHE A 121 -11.37 12.22 -0.49
C PHE A 121 -12.65 12.94 -0.08
N ARG A 122 -13.79 12.59 -0.68
CA ARG A 122 -15.09 13.16 -0.35
C ARG A 122 -15.50 12.90 1.11
N CYS A 123 -15.28 11.69 1.61
CA CYS A 123 -15.52 11.38 3.02
C CYS A 123 -14.58 12.18 3.94
N LEU A 124 -13.29 12.24 3.61
CA LEU A 124 -12.31 12.96 4.42
C LEU A 124 -12.62 14.46 4.52
N ILE A 125 -13.12 15.08 3.45
CA ILE A 125 -13.41 16.52 3.47
C ILE A 125 -14.67 16.89 4.24
N GLN A 126 -15.55 15.94 4.55
CA GLN A 126 -16.73 16.19 5.37
C GLN A 126 -16.38 16.40 6.84
N HIS A 127 -15.25 15.87 7.31
CA HIS A 127 -14.82 15.95 8.71
C HIS A 127 -13.71 16.99 8.94
N ARG A 128 -13.58 17.49 10.18
CA ARG A 128 -12.51 18.45 10.52
C ARG A 128 -11.15 17.76 10.42
N LEU A 129 -10.14 18.45 9.91
CA LEU A 129 -8.77 17.90 9.89
C LEU A 129 -8.25 17.59 11.30
N SER A 130 -8.67 18.36 12.30
CA SER A 130 -8.31 18.14 13.70
C SER A 130 -8.94 16.87 14.31
N SER A 131 -9.91 16.24 13.64
CA SER A 131 -10.48 14.95 14.09
C SER A 131 -9.77 13.74 13.48
N LEU A 132 -8.78 13.93 12.60
CA LEU A 132 -7.93 12.84 12.13
C LEU A 132 -6.96 12.47 13.24
N ASP A 133 -6.96 11.19 13.61
CA ASP A 133 -5.97 10.66 14.54
C ASP A 133 -4.57 10.61 13.89
N THR A 134 -3.56 10.37 14.73
CA THR A 134 -2.17 10.29 14.29
C THR A 134 -1.97 9.18 13.26
N THR A 135 -2.60 8.02 13.46
CA THR A 135 -2.49 6.85 12.58
C THR A 135 -2.98 7.15 11.17
N ASN A 136 -4.18 7.70 11.03
CA ASN A 136 -4.75 8.05 9.73
C ASN A 136 -4.02 9.23 9.08
N THR A 137 -3.54 10.17 9.88
CA THR A 137 -2.67 11.26 9.38
C THR A 137 -1.38 10.71 8.77
N MET A 138 -0.74 9.73 9.41
CA MET A 138 0.44 9.06 8.89
C MET A 138 0.16 8.30 7.60
N ARG A 139 -0.97 7.58 7.50
CA ARG A 139 -1.38 6.87 6.27
C ARG A 139 -1.57 7.82 5.08
N LEU A 140 -2.16 8.99 5.31
CA LEU A 140 -2.30 10.01 4.25
C LEU A 140 -0.93 10.48 3.77
N GLY A 141 0.00 10.69 4.69
CA GLY A 141 1.28 11.31 4.39
C GLY A 141 1.14 12.79 4.00
N LEU A 142 2.27 13.48 3.96
CA LEU A 142 2.30 14.95 3.83
C LEU A 142 1.59 15.47 2.59
N ARG A 143 1.80 14.84 1.42
CA ARG A 143 1.25 15.33 0.14
C ARG A 143 -0.28 15.29 0.11
N ARG A 144 -0.88 14.17 0.54
CA ARG A 144 -2.34 14.00 0.52
C ARG A 144 -3.00 14.88 1.58
N PHE A 145 -2.38 14.96 2.76
CA PHE A 145 -2.82 15.85 3.82
C PHE A 145 -2.80 17.32 3.38
N ALA A 146 -1.71 17.79 2.77
CA ALA A 146 -1.61 19.15 2.25
C ALA A 146 -2.66 19.43 1.16
N GLY A 147 -2.92 18.47 0.27
CA GLY A 147 -4.02 18.56 -0.69
C GLY A 147 -5.39 18.70 -0.03
N LEU A 148 -5.66 17.91 1.01
CA LEU A 148 -6.90 17.99 1.78
C LEU A 148 -7.06 19.35 2.47
N ALA A 149 -5.97 19.86 3.07
CA ALA A 149 -5.94 21.17 3.73
C ALA A 149 -6.24 22.32 2.76
N LYS A 150 -5.55 22.34 1.61
CA LYS A 150 -5.80 23.34 0.55
C LYS A 150 -7.23 23.30 0.03
N LEU A 151 -7.77 22.09 -0.20
CA LEU A 151 -9.14 21.94 -0.70
C LEU A 151 -10.15 22.44 0.34
N ARG A 152 -9.92 22.17 1.62
CA ARG A 152 -10.78 22.69 2.71
C ARG A 152 -10.72 24.21 2.81
N GLU A 153 -9.52 24.79 2.74
CA GLU A 153 -9.32 26.23 2.74
C GLU A 153 -10.07 26.89 1.56
N LEU A 154 -9.97 26.31 0.37
CA LEU A 154 -10.71 26.76 -0.80
C LEU A 154 -12.23 26.72 -0.58
N ILE A 155 -12.77 25.61 -0.08
CA ILE A 155 -14.20 25.47 0.22
C ILE A 155 -14.64 26.49 1.26
N PHE A 156 -13.85 26.68 2.31
CA PHE A 156 -14.13 27.65 3.37
C PHE A 156 -14.14 29.08 2.82
N ASN A 157 -13.09 29.49 2.09
CA ASN A 157 -13.00 30.82 1.49
C ASN A 157 -14.13 31.06 0.48
N THR A 158 -14.51 30.05 -0.30
CA THR A 158 -15.64 30.14 -1.22
C THR A 158 -16.95 30.35 -0.46
N ARG A 159 -17.21 29.57 0.59
CA ARG A 159 -18.40 29.74 1.45
C ARG A 159 -18.43 31.10 2.12
N LEU A 160 -17.27 31.58 2.57
CA LEU A 160 -17.13 32.89 3.21
C LEU A 160 -17.38 34.03 2.21
N SER A 161 -16.81 33.93 1.01
CA SER A 161 -17.05 34.88 -0.07
C SER A 161 -18.53 34.93 -0.44
N LEU A 162 -19.19 33.77 -0.57
CA LEU A 162 -20.63 33.70 -0.81
C LEU A 162 -21.42 34.29 0.36
N ALA A 163 -21.04 34.00 1.62
CA ALA A 163 -21.67 34.56 2.80
C ALA A 163 -21.67 36.11 2.79
N PHE A 164 -20.53 36.71 2.45
CA PHE A 164 -20.37 38.17 2.44
C PHE A 164 -20.87 38.84 1.16
N SER A 165 -20.77 38.19 -0.01
CA SER A 165 -21.34 38.70 -1.26
C SER A 165 -22.85 38.45 -1.38
N GLY A 166 -23.39 37.49 -0.64
CA GLY A 166 -24.83 37.19 -0.58
C GLY A 166 -25.68 38.38 -0.14
N ASN A 167 -25.16 39.23 0.75
CA ASN A 167 -25.83 40.48 1.12
C ASN A 167 -25.90 41.49 -0.04
N GLN A 168 -24.94 41.48 -0.98
CA GLN A 168 -25.02 42.27 -2.21
C GLN A 168 -26.00 41.66 -3.23
N PHE A 169 -26.11 40.33 -3.29
CA PHE A 169 -27.11 39.64 -4.11
C PHE A 169 -28.54 39.86 -3.62
N ILE A 170 -28.80 39.95 -2.31
CA ILE A 170 -30.15 40.23 -1.79
C ILE A 170 -30.52 41.71 -1.99
N ALA A 171 -29.55 42.63 -1.90
CA ALA A 171 -29.81 44.05 -1.99
C ALA A 171 -30.01 44.58 -3.42
N ASN A 172 -29.35 43.99 -4.43
CA ASN A 172 -29.28 44.57 -5.79
C ASN A 172 -29.67 43.62 -6.94
N ASN A 173 -30.20 42.43 -6.66
CA ASN A 173 -30.48 41.47 -7.73
C ASN A 173 -31.95 41.51 -8.19
N THR A 174 -32.17 41.92 -9.44
CA THR A 174 -33.47 41.84 -10.13
C THR A 174 -34.01 40.41 -10.27
N LEU A 175 -33.19 39.38 -9.99
CA LEU A 175 -33.59 37.97 -9.97
C LEU A 175 -34.25 37.52 -8.66
N CYS A 176 -34.20 38.32 -7.59
CA CYS A 176 -34.85 38.00 -6.33
C CYS A 176 -36.17 38.78 -6.22
N HIS A 177 -37.27 38.18 -6.69
CA HIS A 177 -38.58 38.82 -6.67
C HIS A 177 -39.26 38.80 -5.28
N ASP A 178 -38.88 37.88 -4.40
CA ASP A 178 -39.35 37.83 -3.00
C ASP A 178 -38.17 37.73 -2.04
N SER A 179 -37.92 38.83 -1.32
CA SER A 179 -36.87 38.94 -0.31
C SER A 179 -37.01 37.89 0.80
N ASN A 180 -38.23 37.46 1.15
CA ASN A 180 -38.44 36.44 2.17
C ASN A 180 -38.10 35.04 1.65
N GLN A 181 -38.38 34.75 0.37
CA GLN A 181 -38.03 33.47 -0.25
C GLN A 181 -36.52 33.33 -0.43
N CYS A 182 -35.83 34.39 -0.87
CA CYS A 182 -34.37 34.37 -0.95
C CYS A 182 -33.72 34.20 0.43
N ARG A 183 -34.25 34.85 1.47
CA ARG A 183 -33.78 34.65 2.86
C ARG A 183 -33.96 33.19 3.31
N ARG A 184 -35.14 32.59 3.10
CA ARG A 184 -35.39 31.18 3.45
C ARG A 184 -34.50 30.20 2.67
N ASN A 185 -34.27 30.46 1.38
CA ASN A 185 -33.38 29.64 0.55
C ASN A 185 -31.92 29.76 1.00
N TRP A 186 -31.51 30.95 1.45
CA TRP A 186 -30.19 31.17 2.04
C TRP A 186 -30.00 30.41 3.35
N GLU A 187 -31.03 30.44 4.21
CA GLU A 187 -31.08 29.72 5.50
C GLU A 187 -31.13 28.20 5.34
N THR A 188 -31.45 27.67 4.16
CA THR A 188 -31.44 26.23 3.86
C THR A 188 -30.14 25.75 3.22
N ILE A 189 -29.31 26.67 2.72
CA ILE A 189 -27.97 26.36 2.16
C ILE A 189 -26.89 26.37 3.27
N TYR A 190 -27.17 27.03 4.40
CA TYR A 190 -26.32 27.08 5.60
C TYR A 190 -26.86 26.18 6.73
#